data_AF-A0A812IT35-F1
#
_entry.id   AF-A0A812IT35-F1
#
_cell.length_a   1.000
_cell.length_b   1.000
_cell.length_c   1.000
_cell.angle_alpha   90.00
_cell.angle_beta   90.00
_cell.angle_gamma   90.00
#
_symmetry.space_group_name_H-M   'P 1'
#
loop_
_entity.id
_entity.type
_entity.pdbx_description
1 polymer ?
#
loop_
_entity_poly.entity_id
_entity_poly.type
_entity_poly.pdbx_seq_one_letter_code
_entity_poly.pdbx_strand_id
1 'polypeptide(L)'
;MAAAHGGKDCGPQDLLYEKKYCSLPTCPVDCEWVDWLDWSVCTVSCGEGQSSRTRMVKTEKLYGGKDCTGETEEKRDCENAECPVDCLYDEWTAWKQCSATCGT
;
A
#
# COMPACT_ATOMS: atom_id res chain seq x y z
N MET A 1 -59.36 8.59 -16.40
CA MET A 1 -60.65 8.82 -15.71
C MET A 1 -61.32 7.46 -15.56
N ALA A 2 -61.89 7.15 -14.40
CA ALA A 2 -62.61 5.89 -14.16
C ALA A 2 -63.97 5.90 -14.89
N ALA A 3 -64.51 4.74 -15.24
CA ALA A 3 -65.82 4.69 -15.88
C ALA A 3 -66.94 5.15 -14.93
N ALA A 4 -67.95 5.83 -15.49
CA ALA A 4 -69.15 6.29 -14.78
C ALA A 4 -70.40 5.98 -15.62
N HIS A 5 -71.59 5.98 -14.98
CA HIS A 5 -72.89 5.77 -15.63
C HIS A 5 -73.01 4.49 -16.49
N GLY A 6 -72.46 3.37 -16.01
CA GLY A 6 -72.54 2.07 -16.71
C GLY A 6 -71.54 1.90 -17.85
N GLY A 7 -70.58 2.82 -18.00
CA GLY A 7 -69.45 2.65 -18.93
C GLY A 7 -68.56 1.48 -18.51
N LYS A 8 -67.94 0.82 -19.49
CA LYS A 8 -66.92 -0.21 -19.25
C LYS A 8 -65.61 0.47 -18.90
N ASP A 9 -64.98 0.05 -17.81
CA ASP A 9 -63.65 0.54 -17.45
C ASP A 9 -62.67 0.33 -18.59
N CYS A 10 -61.76 1.30 -18.74
CA CYS A 10 -60.58 1.13 -19.57
C CYS A 10 -59.86 -0.14 -19.09
N GLY A 11 -59.33 -0.93 -20.03
CA GLY A 11 -58.76 -2.25 -19.77
C GLY A 11 -57.61 -2.26 -18.73
N PRO A 12 -56.91 -3.39 -18.57
CA PRO A 12 -55.87 -3.55 -17.55
C PRO A 12 -54.94 -2.33 -17.49
N GLN A 13 -54.81 -1.73 -16.30
CA GLN A 13 -54.08 -0.47 -16.16
C GLN A 13 -52.59 -0.60 -16.54
N ASP A 14 -52.05 -1.82 -16.51
CA ASP A 14 -50.69 -2.13 -16.96
C ASP A 14 -50.49 -2.00 -18.48
N LEU A 15 -51.56 -1.84 -19.25
CA LEU A 15 -51.53 -1.52 -20.69
C LEU A 15 -51.67 -0.02 -20.97
N LEU A 16 -51.79 0.83 -19.93
CA LEU A 16 -51.94 2.28 -20.10
C LEU A 16 -50.62 2.96 -20.52
N TYR A 17 -49.50 2.26 -20.44
CA TYR A 17 -48.21 2.77 -20.86
C TYR A 17 -47.28 1.65 -21.33
N GLU A 18 -46.47 1.96 -22.34
CA GLU A 18 -45.46 1.05 -22.86
C GLU A 18 -44.12 1.29 -22.12
N LYS A 19 -43.49 0.22 -21.62
CA LYS A 19 -42.12 0.28 -21.10
C LYS A 19 -41.16 -0.22 -22.18
N LYS A 20 -40.12 0.56 -22.47
CA LYS A 20 -38.97 0.11 -23.25
C LYS A 20 -37.71 0.21 -22.41
N TYR A 21 -36.85 -0.79 -22.57
CA TYR A 21 -35.52 -0.76 -21.98
C TYR A 21 -34.59 0.04 -22.89
N CYS A 22 -33.78 0.89 -22.28
CA CYS A 22 -32.74 1.63 -22.98
C CYS A 22 -31.42 0.86 -22.88
N SER A 23 -30.73 0.70 -24.00
CA SER A 23 -29.34 0.24 -24.02
C SER A 23 -28.43 1.41 -23.64
N LEU A 24 -27.99 1.46 -22.39
CA LEU A 24 -27.01 2.43 -21.92
C LEU A 24 -25.58 1.91 -22.16
N PRO A 25 -24.60 2.80 -22.40
CA PRO A 25 -23.20 2.40 -22.44
C PRO A 25 -22.76 1.88 -21.05
N THR A 26 -21.77 0.98 -21.04
CA THR A 26 -21.20 0.46 -19.79
C THR A 26 -20.54 1.58 -18.99
N CYS A 27 -20.76 1.59 -17.67
CA CYS A 27 -20.16 2.58 -16.78
C CYS A 27 -18.62 2.44 -16.73
N PRO A 28 -17.89 3.55 -16.63
CA PRO A 28 -16.44 3.50 -16.40
C PRO A 28 -16.14 2.80 -15.07
N VAL A 29 -15.10 1.97 -15.07
CA VAL A 29 -14.55 1.35 -13.86
C VAL A 29 -13.16 1.92 -13.66
N ASP A 30 -13.00 2.64 -12.56
CA ASP A 30 -11.71 3.21 -12.18
C ASP A 30 -10.80 2.11 -11.60
N CYS A 31 -9.50 2.33 -11.75
CA CYS A 31 -8.51 1.42 -11.19
C CYS A 31 -8.51 1.47 -9.66
N GLU A 32 -8.41 0.31 -9.03
CA GLU A 32 -8.33 0.17 -7.57
C GLU A 32 -7.03 -0.52 -7.18
N TRP A 33 -6.39 -0.04 -6.12
CA TRP A 33 -5.26 -0.70 -5.48
C TRP A 33 -5.73 -1.78 -4.50
N VAL A 34 -4.95 -2.85 -4.33
CA VAL A 34 -5.02 -3.66 -3.11
C VAL A 34 -4.44 -2.89 -1.94
N ASP A 35 -4.77 -3.30 -0.72
CA ASP A 35 -4.07 -2.80 0.46
C ASP A 35 -2.58 -3.09 0.36
N TRP A 36 -1.78 -2.20 0.93
CA TRP A 36 -0.35 -2.41 1.02
C TRP A 36 -0.03 -3.70 1.76
N LEU A 37 0.95 -4.46 1.27
CA LEU A 37 1.59 -5.48 2.06
C LEU A 37 2.26 -4.86 3.28
N ASP A 38 2.48 -5.69 4.30
CA ASP A 38 3.26 -5.30 5.45
C ASP A 38 4.66 -4.85 5.05
N TRP A 39 5.23 -3.97 5.86
CA TRP A 39 6.63 -3.58 5.72
C TRP A 39 7.55 -4.79 5.86
N SER A 40 8.54 -4.88 4.99
CA SER A 40 9.65 -5.80 5.14
C SER A 40 10.36 -5.58 6.47
N VAL A 41 11.11 -6.59 6.90
CA VAL A 41 12.12 -6.38 7.95
C VAL A 41 13.12 -5.32 7.50
N CYS A 42 13.72 -4.64 8.47
CA CYS A 42 14.78 -3.67 8.20
C CYS A 42 15.95 -4.36 7.49
N THR A 43 16.59 -3.68 6.54
CA THR A 43 17.72 -4.22 5.77
C THR A 43 18.93 -4.58 6.62
N VAL A 44 19.03 -3.99 7.82
CA VAL A 44 20.11 -4.22 8.79
C VAL A 44 19.56 -4.88 10.04
N SER A 45 20.38 -5.66 10.75
CA SER A 45 20.01 -6.22 12.06
C SER A 45 20.29 -5.25 13.23
N CYS A 46 21.08 -4.21 13.00
CA CYS A 46 21.46 -3.18 13.97
C CYS A 46 21.71 -1.84 13.25
N GLY A 47 21.55 -0.73 13.96
CA GLY A 47 21.72 0.62 13.41
C GLY A 47 20.64 1.01 12.38
N GLU A 48 20.98 1.98 11.55
CA GLU A 48 20.08 2.54 10.52
C GLU A 48 20.04 1.68 9.26
N GLY A 49 18.85 1.48 8.72
CA GLY A 49 18.61 0.80 7.45
C GLY A 49 17.31 1.23 6.79
N GLN A 50 16.79 0.40 5.89
CA GLN A 50 15.55 0.66 5.17
C GLN A 50 14.57 -0.49 5.26
N SER A 51 13.28 -0.18 5.24
CA SER A 51 12.20 -1.14 5.05
C SER A 51 11.44 -0.76 3.78
N SER A 52 10.94 -1.75 3.06
CA SER A 52 10.08 -1.53 1.89
C SER A 52 8.73 -2.22 2.05
N ARG A 53 7.72 -1.73 1.36
CA ARG A 53 6.44 -2.42 1.18
C ARG A 53 5.96 -2.28 -0.24
N THR A 54 5.11 -3.20 -0.67
CA THR A 54 4.59 -3.22 -2.03
C THR A 54 3.06 -3.38 -2.05
N ARG A 55 2.44 -2.95 -3.13
CA ARG A 55 1.02 -3.17 -3.42
C ARG A 55 0.84 -3.50 -4.90
N MET A 56 -0.30 -4.08 -5.24
CA MET A 56 -0.68 -4.45 -6.59
C MET A 56 -2.01 -3.83 -6.99
N VAL A 57 -2.26 -3.72 -8.30
CA VAL A 57 -3.56 -3.31 -8.81
C VAL A 57 -4.57 -4.42 -8.52
N LYS A 58 -5.65 -4.08 -7.83
CA LYS A 58 -6.79 -4.96 -7.53
C LYS A 58 -7.74 -5.04 -8.72
N THR A 59 -7.99 -3.90 -9.35
CA THR A 59 -8.92 -3.78 -10.49
C THR A 59 -8.30 -2.83 -11.49
N GLU A 60 -8.13 -3.31 -12.72
CA GLU A 60 -7.67 -2.49 -13.84
C GLU A 60 -8.79 -1.56 -14.32
N LYS A 61 -8.40 -0.41 -14.90
CA LYS A 61 -9.37 0.50 -15.48
C LYS A 61 -10.13 -0.15 -16.63
N LEU A 62 -11.44 0.07 -16.72
CA LEU A 62 -12.28 -0.37 -17.83
C LEU A 62 -13.21 0.74 -18.30
N TYR A 63 -13.66 0.64 -19.55
CA TYR A 63 -14.69 1.50 -20.15
C TYR A 63 -14.40 3.02 -20.01
N GLY A 64 -13.13 3.40 -20.09
CA GLY A 64 -12.70 4.81 -19.96
C GLY A 64 -12.55 5.31 -18.53
N GLY A 65 -12.52 4.41 -17.54
CA GLY A 65 -12.14 4.76 -16.17
C GLY A 65 -10.68 5.18 -16.03
N LYS A 66 -10.32 5.66 -14.84
CA LYS A 66 -9.00 6.24 -14.54
C LYS A 66 -7.97 5.18 -14.18
N ASP A 67 -6.71 5.42 -14.57
CA ASP A 67 -5.57 4.62 -14.12
C ASP A 67 -5.32 4.79 -12.62
N CYS A 68 -4.69 3.76 -12.03
CA CYS A 68 -4.19 3.85 -10.68
C CYS A 68 -3.05 4.85 -10.63
N THR A 69 -3.11 5.79 -9.69
CA THR A 69 -2.06 6.77 -9.48
C THR A 69 -1.18 6.40 -8.29
N GLY A 70 0.12 6.70 -8.41
CA GLY A 70 1.14 6.43 -7.40
C GLY A 70 1.95 5.15 -7.67
N GLU A 71 2.92 4.91 -6.79
CA GLU A 71 3.90 3.83 -6.94
C GLU A 71 3.35 2.48 -6.46
N THR A 72 3.97 1.41 -6.95
CA THR A 72 3.76 0.03 -6.50
C THR A 72 4.67 -0.38 -5.34
N GLU A 73 5.72 0.39 -5.08
CA GLU A 73 6.70 0.19 -4.00
C GLU A 73 6.86 1.48 -3.19
N GLU A 74 6.99 1.33 -1.88
CA GLU A 74 7.33 2.41 -0.96
C GLU A 74 8.50 1.99 -0.08
N LYS A 75 9.39 2.94 0.24
CA LYS A 75 10.54 2.76 1.14
C LYS A 75 10.48 3.75 2.28
N ARG A 76 10.96 3.33 3.44
CA ARG A 76 11.16 4.18 4.61
C ARG A 76 12.44 3.79 5.32
N ASP A 77 12.99 4.74 6.07
CA ASP A 77 14.09 4.46 6.98
C ASP A 77 13.58 3.69 8.21
N CYS A 78 14.43 2.83 8.75
CA CYS A 78 14.22 2.08 9.98
C CYS A 78 15.50 2.08 10.81
N GLU A 79 15.34 2.01 12.12
CA GLU A 79 16.45 2.00 13.07
C GLU A 79 16.27 0.82 14.01
N ASN A 80 17.29 -0.03 14.06
CA ASN A 80 17.41 -1.14 15.00
C ASN A 80 18.39 -0.77 16.12
N ALA A 81 18.57 -1.66 17.09
CA ALA A 81 19.50 -1.44 18.19
C ALA A 81 20.92 -1.12 17.69
N GLU A 82 21.69 -0.38 18.48
CA GLU A 82 23.11 -0.06 18.22
C GLU A 82 23.90 -1.31 17.80
N CYS A 83 24.77 -1.16 16.80
CA CYS A 83 25.60 -2.26 16.34
C CYS A 83 26.69 -2.63 17.35
N PRO A 84 27.01 -3.93 17.49
CA PRO A 84 28.14 -4.34 18.32
C PRO A 84 29.44 -3.75 17.76
N VAL A 85 30.27 -3.24 18.66
CA VAL A 85 31.60 -2.70 18.34
C VAL A 85 32.65 -3.69 18.80
N ASP A 86 33.49 -4.14 17.86
CA ASP A 86 34.59 -5.04 18.18
C ASP A 86 35.68 -4.33 18.98
N CYS A 87 36.27 -5.02 19.95
CA CYS A 87 37.44 -4.50 20.64
C CYS A 87 38.65 -4.54 19.70
N LEU A 88 39.31 -3.39 19.55
CA LEU A 88 40.59 -3.29 18.87
C LEU A 88 41.68 -3.06 19.90
N TYR A 89 42.78 -3.82 19.78
CA TYR A 89 43.98 -3.52 20.53
C TYR A 89 44.68 -2.33 19.86
N ASP A 90 45.13 -1.38 20.67
CA ASP A 90 46.07 -0.37 20.21
C ASP A 90 47.42 -1.01 19.87
N GLU A 91 48.17 -0.34 18.99
CA GLU A 91 49.57 -0.70 18.73
C GLU A 91 50.40 -0.64 20.02
N TRP A 92 51.37 -1.56 20.13
CA TRP A 92 52.27 -1.58 21.28
C TRP A 92 52.98 -0.23 21.43
N THR A 93 52.77 0.42 22.57
CA THR A 93 53.57 1.59 22.92
C THR A 93 55.03 1.19 23.11
N ALA A 94 55.96 2.10 22.84
CA ALA A 94 57.37 1.86 23.11
C ALA A 94 57.59 1.39 24.56
N TRP A 95 58.50 0.44 24.74
CA TRP A 95 58.90 -0.04 26.06
C TRP A 95 59.29 1.15 26.94
N LYS A 96 58.72 1.20 28.15
CA LYS A 96 59.14 2.18 29.16
C LYS A 96 60.55 1.86 29.62
N GLN A 97 61.28 2.89 30.06
CA GLN A 97 62.55 2.68 30.74
C GLN A 97 62.32 1.83 32.00
N CYS A 98 63.33 1.04 32.37
CA CYS A 98 63.30 0.23 33.57
C CYS A 98 62.92 1.09 34.79
N SER A 99 61.95 0.62 35.58
CA SER A 99 61.51 1.31 36.80
C SER A 99 62.59 1.37 37.89
N ALA A 100 63.57 0.48 37.82
CA ALA A 100 64.75 0.47 38.67
C ALA A 100 66.00 0.74 37.84
N THR A 101 66.91 1.55 38.39
CA THR A 101 68.23 1.81 37.81
C THR A 101 69.30 0.83 38.31
N CYS A 102 68.99 0.08 39.37
CA CYS A 102 69.78 -1.03 39.88
C CYS A 102 68.86 -2.04 40.59
N GLY A 103 69.20 -3.32 40.50
CA GLY A 103 68.58 -4.40 41.26
C GLY A 103 69.70 -5.17 41.95
N THR A 104 69.52 -5.43 43.24
CA THR A 104 70.45 -6.13 44.14
C THR A 104 70.81 -7.52 43.65
#